data_AF-A0A5Q2QEL5-F1
#
_entry.id   AF-A0A5Q2QEL5-F1
#
_cell.length_a   1.000
_cell.length_b   1.000
_cell.length_c   1.000
_cell.angle_alpha   90.00
_cell.angle_beta   90.00
_cell.angle_gamma   90.00
#
_symmetry.space_group_name_H-M   'P 1'
#
loop_
_entity.id
_entity.type
_entity.pdbx_description
1 polymer ?
#
loop_
_entity_poly.entity_id
_entity_poly.type
_entity_poly.pdbx_seq_one_letter_code
_entity_poly.pdbx_strand_id
1 'polypeptide(L)'
;MAQRILVIGNGMVGHHFVEQLIGSDAGQAGRFDIQVFGAEPTRAYDRVHLSEVFERQSSEHLLMGPASLYQGDSVSLTLAAEVGAIDRAGKRINVNGDWVDYDALVLATGSFPFVPPIPGGDVPGTFVYRTLEDLDAIQARAKTSKTGVVAGGGWLGLEAANALKALGVQVHTGKATQQVEPVGHDAAQNQWHSTVQLWPDRSAGGALSYNGGPGCGHLQKTVA
;
A
#
# COMPACT_ATOMS: atom_id res chain seq x y z
N MET A 1 -19.30 -28.98 14.01
CA MET A 1 -18.50 -27.81 14.44
C MET A 1 -18.22 -26.96 13.21
N ALA A 2 -18.27 -25.64 13.35
CA ALA A 2 -17.88 -24.73 12.28
C ALA A 2 -16.37 -24.83 12.04
N GLN A 3 -15.95 -24.81 10.77
CA GLN A 3 -14.54 -24.85 10.39
C GLN A 3 -13.91 -23.48 10.65
N ARG A 4 -12.77 -23.45 11.36
CA ARG A 4 -12.07 -22.19 11.65
C ARG A 4 -11.20 -21.78 10.47
N ILE A 5 -11.51 -20.61 9.90
CA ILE A 5 -10.80 -20.04 8.75
C ILE A 5 -10.16 -18.74 9.19
N LEU A 6 -8.83 -18.66 9.11
CA LEU A 6 -8.13 -17.39 9.31
C LEU A 6 -7.81 -16.75 7.97
N VAL A 7 -8.09 -15.46 7.83
CA VAL A 7 -7.79 -14.65 6.65
C VAL A 7 -6.75 -13.60 7.04
N ILE A 8 -5.54 -13.70 6.47
CA ILE A 8 -4.49 -12.71 6.67
C ILE A 8 -4.58 -11.66 5.57
N GLY A 9 -4.94 -10.43 5.95
CA GLY A 9 -5.09 -9.28 5.06
C GLY A 9 -6.57 -8.89 4.90
N ASN A 10 -6.92 -7.69 5.38
CA ASN A 10 -8.23 -7.08 5.17
C ASN A 10 -8.21 -6.02 4.05
N GLY A 11 -7.53 -6.32 2.94
CA GLY A 11 -7.61 -5.53 1.72
C GLY A 11 -8.85 -5.90 0.88
N MET A 12 -8.97 -5.31 -0.32
CA MET A 12 -10.09 -5.55 -1.23
C MET A 12 -10.34 -7.05 -1.49
N VAL A 13 -9.27 -7.82 -1.70
CA VAL A 13 -9.34 -9.27 -1.95
C VAL A 13 -9.82 -10.04 -0.72
N GLY A 14 -9.25 -9.76 0.45
CA GLY A 14 -9.61 -10.45 1.69
C GLY A 14 -11.05 -10.16 2.10
N HIS A 15 -11.50 -8.91 1.96
CA HIS A 15 -12.89 -8.53 2.19
C HIS A 15 -13.85 -9.23 1.22
N HIS A 16 -13.56 -9.17 -0.08
CA HIS A 16 -14.41 -9.81 -1.08
C HIS A 16 -14.49 -11.33 -0.88
N PHE A 17 -13.37 -11.98 -0.52
CA PHE A 17 -13.36 -13.40 -0.16
C PHE A 17 -14.34 -13.70 0.98
N VAL A 18 -14.30 -12.90 2.06
CA VAL A 18 -15.20 -13.07 3.20
C VAL A 18 -16.65 -12.89 2.76
N GLU A 19 -16.97 -11.83 2.02
CA GLU A 19 -18.33 -11.58 1.50
C GLU A 19 -18.87 -12.76 0.68
N GLN A 20 -18.07 -13.30 -0.24
CA GLN A 20 -18.47 -14.45 -1.05
C GLN A 20 -18.65 -15.71 -0.21
N LEU A 21 -17.74 -15.93 0.76
CA LEU A 21 -17.78 -17.12 1.60
C LEU A 21 -19.01 -17.14 2.50
N ILE A 22 -19.34 -16.01 3.14
CA ILE A 22 -20.55 -15.92 3.96
C ILE A 22 -21.83 -15.95 3.13
N GLY A 23 -21.80 -15.43 1.90
CA GLY A 23 -22.94 -15.42 1.00
C GLY A 23 -23.26 -16.79 0.41
N SER A 24 -22.30 -17.72 0.41
CA SER A 24 -22.47 -19.10 -0.06
C SER A 24 -23.45 -19.91 0.79
N ASP A 25 -24.05 -20.96 0.23
CA ASP A 25 -24.92 -21.89 0.96
C ASP A 25 -24.27 -22.46 2.23
N ALA A 26 -22.96 -22.73 2.17
CA ALA A 26 -22.20 -23.22 3.32
C ALA A 26 -22.00 -22.15 4.40
N GLY A 27 -21.80 -20.88 3.99
CA GLY A 27 -21.75 -19.74 4.90
C GLY A 27 -23.09 -19.51 5.59
N GLN A 28 -24.18 -19.49 4.83
CA GLN A 28 -25.54 -19.34 5.36
C GLN A 28 -25.95 -20.49 6.28
N ALA A 29 -25.43 -21.71 6.05
CA ALA A 29 -25.62 -22.85 6.94
C ALA A 29 -24.72 -22.84 8.20
N GLY A 30 -23.97 -21.76 8.46
CA GLY A 30 -23.15 -21.60 9.66
C GLY A 30 -21.96 -22.55 9.73
N ARG A 31 -21.39 -22.95 8.58
CA ARG A 31 -20.30 -23.93 8.54
C ARG A 31 -18.91 -23.35 8.82
N PHE A 32 -18.79 -22.03 8.95
CA PHE A 32 -17.50 -21.35 9.09
C PHE A 32 -17.46 -20.43 10.32
N ASP A 33 -16.31 -20.41 10.99
CA ASP A 33 -15.89 -19.42 11.99
C ASP A 33 -14.70 -18.66 11.39
N ILE A 34 -14.92 -17.43 10.92
CA ILE A 34 -13.96 -16.67 10.14
C ILE A 34 -13.34 -15.58 11.02
N GLN A 35 -12.01 -15.55 11.10
CA GLN A 35 -11.28 -14.46 11.74
C GLN A 35 -10.36 -13.79 10.73
N VAL A 36 -10.51 -12.49 10.59
CA VAL A 36 -9.76 -11.68 9.63
C VAL A 36 -8.75 -10.83 10.40
N PHE A 37 -7.50 -10.82 9.95
CA PHE A 37 -6.44 -10.01 10.53
C PHE A 37 -5.97 -8.97 9.51
N GLY A 38 -6.07 -7.69 9.87
CA GLY A 38 -5.58 -6.57 9.07
C GLY A 38 -4.42 -5.87 9.78
N ALA A 39 -3.29 -5.72 9.09
CA ALA A 39 -2.15 -4.97 9.62
C ALA A 39 -2.45 -3.47 9.73
N GLU A 40 -3.28 -2.92 8.84
CA GLU A 40 -3.71 -1.53 8.90
C GLU A 40 -4.79 -1.31 9.98
N PRO A 41 -4.89 -0.12 10.59
CA PRO A 41 -5.91 0.21 11.60
C PRO A 41 -7.29 0.48 11.00
N THR A 42 -7.43 0.40 9.67
CA THR A 42 -8.66 0.69 8.94
C THR A 42 -9.18 -0.57 8.26
N ARG A 43 -10.50 -0.76 8.32
CA ARG A 43 -11.20 -1.82 7.57
C ARG A 43 -10.98 -1.69 6.06
N ALA A 44 -11.20 -2.77 5.32
CA ALA A 44 -11.03 -2.81 3.87
C ALA A 44 -11.60 -1.57 3.17
N TYR A 45 -10.81 -1.00 2.27
CA TYR A 45 -11.15 0.15 1.46
C TYR A 45 -10.65 -0.04 0.03
N ASP A 46 -11.29 0.67 -0.90
CA ASP A 46 -10.92 0.68 -2.30
C ASP A 46 -9.61 1.45 -2.50
N ARG A 47 -8.53 0.70 -2.65
CA ARG A 47 -7.19 1.25 -2.81
C ARG A 47 -6.91 1.73 -4.24
N VAL A 48 -7.78 1.40 -5.19
CA VAL A 48 -7.67 1.89 -6.58
C VAL A 48 -8.00 3.38 -6.64
N HIS A 49 -8.91 3.84 -5.79
CA HIS A 49 -9.39 5.22 -5.76
C HIS A 49 -8.73 6.08 -4.67
N LEU A 50 -7.50 5.73 -4.24
CA LEU A 50 -6.77 6.50 -3.21
C LEU A 50 -6.62 7.99 -3.54
N SER A 51 -6.52 8.34 -4.82
CA SER A 51 -6.40 9.73 -5.27
C SER A 51 -7.62 10.60 -4.92
N GLU A 52 -8.81 10.01 -4.78
CA GLU A 52 -10.05 10.72 -4.41
C GLU A 52 -10.00 11.30 -2.99
N VAL A 53 -9.12 10.79 -2.11
CA VAL A 53 -8.92 11.32 -0.76
C VAL A 53 -8.47 12.77 -0.80
N PHE A 54 -7.62 13.15 -1.77
CA PHE A 54 -7.13 14.53 -1.88
C PHE A 54 -8.21 15.51 -2.34
N GLU A 55 -9.17 15.05 -3.13
CA GLU A 55 -10.29 15.87 -3.61
C GLU A 55 -11.38 16.02 -2.54
N ARG A 56 -11.67 14.94 -1.82
CA ARG A 56 -12.77 14.89 -0.84
C ARG A 56 -12.35 15.17 0.60
N GLN A 57 -11.04 15.20 0.87
CA GLN A 57 -10.47 15.37 2.21
C GLN A 57 -11.01 14.36 3.24
N SER A 58 -11.38 13.17 2.78
CA SER A 58 -11.93 12.08 3.59
C SER A 58 -11.73 10.75 2.86
N SER A 59 -11.51 9.67 3.62
CA SER A 59 -11.39 8.30 3.13
C SER A 59 -12.65 7.46 3.34
N GLU A 60 -13.69 7.99 3.98
CA GLU A 60 -14.89 7.22 4.35
C GLU A 60 -15.60 6.60 3.14
N HIS A 61 -15.60 7.31 2.02
CA HIS A 61 -16.21 6.87 0.76
C HIS A 61 -15.48 5.68 0.12
N LEU A 62 -14.23 5.42 0.50
CA LEU A 62 -13.45 4.29 0.02
C LEU A 62 -13.78 3.01 0.79
N LEU A 63 -14.36 3.10 1.98
CA LEU A 63 -14.56 1.95 2.83
C LEU A 63 -15.50 0.92 2.17
N MET A 64 -15.09 -0.34 2.13
CA MET A 64 -15.80 -1.41 1.44
C MET A 64 -16.78 -2.13 2.35
N GLY A 65 -18.01 -2.28 1.88
CA GLY A 65 -19.09 -2.97 2.62
C GLY A 65 -19.47 -2.28 3.95
N PRO A 66 -20.53 -2.75 4.61
CA PRO A 66 -20.93 -2.25 5.92
C PRO A 66 -20.04 -2.83 7.03
N ALA A 67 -19.83 -2.06 8.11
CA ALA A 67 -19.07 -2.55 9.27
C ALA A 67 -19.72 -3.78 9.94
N SER A 68 -21.03 -3.93 9.78
CA SER A 68 -21.81 -5.06 10.31
C SER A 68 -21.38 -6.42 9.76
N LEU A 69 -20.68 -6.47 8.61
CA LEU A 69 -20.11 -7.70 8.07
C LEU A 69 -19.21 -8.42 9.09
N TYR A 70 -18.49 -7.65 9.92
CA TYR A 70 -17.50 -8.16 10.88
C TYR A 70 -18.01 -8.16 12.32
N GLN A 71 -19.29 -7.91 12.53
CA GLN A 71 -19.92 -7.85 13.86
C GLN A 71 -20.82 -9.05 14.14
N GLY A 72 -20.88 -10.01 13.21
CA GLY A 72 -21.69 -11.22 13.36
C GLY A 72 -20.96 -12.34 14.10
N ASP A 73 -21.71 -13.33 14.56
CA ASP A 73 -21.19 -14.48 15.33
C ASP A 73 -20.20 -15.36 14.52
N SER A 74 -20.22 -15.26 13.18
CA SER A 74 -19.42 -16.10 12.28
C SER A 74 -18.23 -15.39 11.65
N VAL A 75 -18.10 -14.07 11.82
CA VAL A 75 -17.00 -13.27 11.24
C VAL A 75 -16.53 -12.24 12.24
N SER A 76 -15.24 -12.28 12.57
CA SER A 76 -14.58 -11.24 13.37
C SER A 76 -13.42 -10.60 12.59
N LEU A 77 -13.13 -9.34 12.92
CA LEU A 77 -12.03 -8.58 12.33
C LEU A 77 -11.15 -7.99 13.44
N THR A 78 -9.85 -8.29 13.37
CA THR A 78 -8.83 -7.66 14.21
C THR A 78 -7.97 -6.76 13.33
N LEU A 79 -8.02 -5.45 13.58
CA LEU A 79 -7.22 -4.43 12.90
C LEU A 79 -5.95 -4.11 13.70
N ALA A 80 -4.98 -3.44 13.07
CA ALA A 80 -3.65 -3.20 13.64
C ALA A 80 -2.99 -4.50 14.17
N ALA A 81 -3.23 -5.60 13.46
CA ALA A 81 -2.79 -6.94 13.82
C ALA A 81 -1.90 -7.52 12.72
N GLU A 82 -0.59 -7.43 12.93
CA GLU A 82 0.39 -8.01 12.02
C GLU A 82 0.60 -9.49 12.34
N VAL A 83 0.55 -10.33 11.29
CA VAL A 83 0.86 -11.76 11.41
C VAL A 83 2.33 -11.98 11.11
N GLY A 84 3.13 -12.15 12.17
CA GLY A 84 4.59 -12.23 12.06
C GLY A 84 5.13 -13.61 11.70
N ALA A 85 4.37 -14.69 11.92
CA ALA A 85 4.81 -16.05 11.61
C ALA A 85 3.65 -16.99 11.31
N ILE A 86 3.93 -18.04 10.53
CA ILE A 86 3.00 -19.13 10.22
C ILE A 86 3.68 -20.47 10.53
N ASP A 87 3.13 -21.22 11.48
CA ASP A 87 3.50 -22.61 11.75
C ASP A 87 2.53 -23.53 11.01
N ARG A 88 2.95 -23.97 9.81
CA ARG A 88 2.12 -24.81 8.93
C ARG A 88 1.95 -26.23 9.45
N ALA A 89 2.91 -26.73 10.23
CA ALA A 89 2.87 -28.08 10.79
C ALA A 89 1.88 -28.13 11.97
N GLY A 90 1.95 -27.12 12.84
CA GLY A 90 1.02 -26.91 13.95
C GLY A 90 -0.32 -26.28 13.57
N LYS A 91 -0.48 -25.84 12.30
CA LYS A 91 -1.64 -25.10 11.77
C LYS A 91 -2.04 -23.90 12.63
N ARG A 92 -1.09 -23.00 12.85
CA ARG A 92 -1.30 -21.79 13.64
C ARG A 92 -0.52 -20.60 13.12
N ILE A 93 -1.01 -19.40 13.41
CA ILE A 93 -0.36 -18.13 13.05
C ILE A 93 0.05 -17.40 14.33
N ASN A 94 1.12 -16.61 14.27
CA ASN A 94 1.51 -15.73 15.36
C ASN A 94 1.04 -14.31 15.06
N VAL A 95 0.16 -13.78 15.91
CA VAL A 95 -0.37 -12.42 15.82
C VAL A 95 0.05 -11.68 17.08
N ASN A 96 0.88 -10.65 16.94
CA ASN A 96 1.35 -9.84 18.07
C ASN A 96 1.95 -10.66 19.25
N GLY A 97 2.56 -11.82 18.97
CA GLY A 97 3.15 -12.71 19.99
C GLY A 97 2.27 -13.89 20.39
N ASP A 98 0.97 -13.85 20.11
CA ASP A 98 0.02 -14.92 20.45
C ASP A 98 -0.21 -15.89 19.29
N TRP A 99 -0.32 -17.19 19.60
CA TRP A 99 -0.57 -18.22 18.61
C TRP A 99 -2.08 -18.50 18.46
N VAL A 100 -2.58 -18.45 17.23
CA VAL A 100 -3.98 -18.72 16.88
C VAL A 100 -4.05 -19.90 15.91
N ASP A 101 -4.73 -20.96 16.34
CA ASP A 101 -4.91 -22.18 15.54
C ASP A 101 -5.97 -22.00 14.43
N TYR A 102 -5.81 -22.75 13.34
CA TYR A 102 -6.72 -22.72 12.19
C TYR A 102 -6.96 -24.11 11.58
N ASP A 103 -8.12 -24.29 10.95
CA ASP A 103 -8.37 -25.45 10.08
C ASP A 103 -7.91 -25.15 8.64
N ALA A 104 -8.19 -23.93 8.18
CA ALA A 104 -7.75 -23.41 6.90
C ALA A 104 -7.22 -21.96 7.04
N LEU A 105 -6.24 -21.63 6.20
CA LEU A 105 -5.58 -20.32 6.20
C LEU A 105 -5.65 -19.71 4.80
N VAL A 106 -6.09 -18.45 4.71
CA VAL A 106 -6.17 -17.67 3.49
C VAL A 106 -5.17 -16.52 3.55
N LEU A 107 -4.29 -16.43 2.55
CA LEU A 107 -3.31 -15.35 2.42
C LEU A 107 -3.83 -14.32 1.42
N ALA A 108 -4.31 -13.18 1.94
CA ALA A 108 -4.79 -12.03 1.20
C ALA A 108 -3.97 -10.77 1.54
N THR A 109 -2.67 -10.94 1.79
CA THR A 109 -1.73 -9.90 2.26
C THR A 109 -1.43 -8.81 1.25
N GLY A 110 -1.87 -8.97 -0.01
CA GLY A 110 -1.58 -8.03 -1.09
C GLY A 110 -0.08 -7.96 -1.40
N SER A 111 0.36 -6.76 -1.76
CA SER A 111 1.75 -6.44 -2.13
C SER A 111 2.25 -5.18 -1.42
N PHE A 112 3.57 -5.01 -1.38
CA PHE A 112 4.23 -3.82 -0.85
C PHE A 112 4.90 -3.02 -1.98
N PRO A 113 5.03 -1.68 -1.84
CA PRO A 113 5.71 -0.87 -2.84
C PRO A 113 7.18 -1.22 -2.98
N PHE A 114 7.64 -1.42 -4.22
CA PHE A 114 9.06 -1.51 -4.50
C PHE A 114 9.69 -0.12 -4.40
N VAL A 115 10.63 0.04 -3.46
CA VAL A 115 11.45 1.25 -3.33
C VAL A 115 12.83 0.94 -3.91
N PRO A 116 13.22 1.55 -5.04
CA PRO A 116 14.53 1.30 -5.63
C PRO A 116 15.65 1.75 -4.68
N PRO A 117 16.78 1.02 -4.61
CA PRO A 117 17.92 1.41 -3.79
C PRO A 117 18.63 2.61 -4.43
N ILE A 118 18.13 3.81 -4.15
CA ILE A 118 18.67 5.08 -4.62
C ILE A 118 19.40 5.75 -3.46
N PRO A 119 20.64 6.24 -3.62
CA PRO A 119 21.31 7.04 -2.61
C PRO A 119 20.44 8.22 -2.15
N GLY A 120 20.17 8.30 -0.85
CA GLY A 120 19.25 9.30 -0.28
C GLY A 120 17.76 8.98 -0.46
N GLY A 121 17.40 7.75 -0.83
CA GLY A 121 16.00 7.28 -0.92
C GLY A 121 15.32 7.06 0.42
N ASP A 122 16.06 7.16 1.52
CA ASP A 122 15.62 6.98 2.91
C ASP A 122 15.64 8.29 3.71
N VAL A 123 15.91 9.43 3.07
CA VAL A 123 15.94 10.73 3.77
C VAL A 123 14.54 11.16 4.23
N PRO A 124 14.43 11.90 5.35
CA PRO A 124 13.16 12.42 5.85
C PRO A 124 12.38 13.23 4.80
N GLY A 125 11.16 12.79 4.50
CA GLY A 125 10.34 13.37 3.43
C GLY A 125 10.28 12.53 2.16
N THR A 126 10.79 11.30 2.20
CA THR A 126 10.51 10.27 1.22
C THR A 126 9.33 9.41 1.70
N PHE A 127 8.38 9.19 0.81
CA PHE A 127 7.15 8.43 1.06
C PHE A 127 6.89 7.45 -0.07
N VAL A 128 6.11 6.43 0.22
CA VAL A 128 5.44 5.61 -0.81
C VAL A 128 4.00 6.06 -0.95
N TYR A 129 3.34 5.65 -2.03
CA TYR A 129 1.92 5.95 -2.28
C TYR A 129 1.12 4.64 -2.24
N ARG A 130 0.63 4.23 -1.06
CA ARG A 130 0.00 2.90 -0.91
C ARG A 130 -1.11 2.79 0.14
N THR A 131 -0.97 3.38 1.31
CA THR A 131 -1.95 3.28 2.40
C THR A 131 -2.56 4.64 2.71
N LEU A 132 -3.67 4.66 3.45
CA LEU A 132 -4.23 5.93 3.96
C LEU A 132 -3.22 6.66 4.87
N GLU A 133 -2.44 5.92 5.66
CA GLU A 133 -1.38 6.48 6.51
C GLU A 133 -0.27 7.15 5.68
N ASP A 134 0.11 6.54 4.54
CA ASP A 134 1.06 7.15 3.60
C ASP A 134 0.52 8.48 3.05
N LEU A 135 -0.76 8.50 2.70
CA LEU A 135 -1.43 9.71 2.19
C LEU A 135 -1.48 10.80 3.27
N ASP A 136 -1.77 10.45 4.52
CA ASP A 136 -1.75 11.39 5.64
C ASP A 136 -0.35 11.98 5.86
N ALA A 137 0.69 11.14 5.78
CA ALA A 137 2.08 11.59 5.88
C ALA A 137 2.48 12.53 4.73
N ILE A 138 2.07 12.21 3.50
CA ILE A 138 2.26 13.05 2.32
C ILE A 138 1.55 14.40 2.49
N GLN A 139 0.28 14.41 2.90
CA GLN A 139 -0.49 15.64 3.14
C GLN A 139 0.15 16.50 4.23
N ALA A 140 0.56 15.89 5.34
CA ALA A 140 1.22 16.60 6.43
C ALA A 140 2.52 17.27 5.96
N ARG A 141 3.34 16.57 5.16
CA ARG A 141 4.59 17.12 4.63
C ARG A 141 4.36 18.16 3.54
N ALA A 142 3.34 18.00 2.70
CA ALA A 142 3.02 18.95 1.64
C ALA A 142 2.73 20.36 2.17
N LYS A 143 2.12 20.49 3.36
CA LYS A 143 1.84 21.79 4.03
C LYS A 143 3.08 22.68 4.20
N THR A 144 4.27 22.08 4.27
CA THR A 144 5.54 22.80 4.46
C THR A 144 6.46 22.69 3.25
N SER A 145 6.01 22.08 2.15
CA SER A 145 6.84 21.78 0.98
C SER A 145 6.44 22.64 -0.22
N LYS A 146 7.42 23.24 -0.90
CA LYS A 146 7.19 24.01 -2.14
C LYS A 146 7.34 23.16 -3.39
N THR A 147 8.24 22.18 -3.34
CA THR A 147 8.61 21.34 -4.49
C THR A 147 8.62 19.86 -4.11
N GLY A 148 8.24 19.01 -5.06
CA GLY A 148 8.26 17.57 -4.90
C GLY A 148 8.72 16.85 -6.17
N VAL A 149 9.25 15.65 -5.98
CA VAL A 149 9.62 14.72 -7.06
C VAL A 149 8.80 13.44 -6.90
N VAL A 150 8.22 12.97 -7.99
CA VAL A 150 7.64 11.62 -8.07
C VAL A 150 8.57 10.76 -8.91
N ALA A 151 9.15 9.75 -8.26
CA ALA A 151 9.95 8.72 -8.91
C ALA A 151 9.03 7.55 -9.28
N GLY A 152 8.71 7.46 -10.58
CA GLY A 152 7.74 6.51 -11.11
C GLY A 152 6.89 7.16 -12.21
N GLY A 153 6.97 6.63 -13.42
CA GLY A 153 6.23 7.14 -14.59
C GLY A 153 4.98 6.33 -14.96
N GLY A 154 4.57 5.40 -14.10
CA GLY A 154 3.34 4.61 -14.29
C GLY A 154 2.09 5.39 -13.86
N TRP A 155 0.92 4.76 -13.98
CA TRP A 155 -0.38 5.37 -13.64
C TRP A 155 -0.41 5.93 -12.21
N LEU A 156 -0.01 5.12 -11.22
CA LEU A 156 0.12 5.56 -9.82
C LEU A 156 1.09 6.74 -9.65
N GLY A 157 2.09 6.87 -10.54
CA GLY A 157 3.06 7.97 -10.50
C GLY A 157 2.43 9.28 -10.94
N LEU A 158 1.59 9.19 -11.97
CA LEU A 158 0.81 10.32 -12.46
C LEU A 158 -0.28 10.72 -11.45
N GLU A 159 -0.94 9.76 -10.80
CA GLU A 159 -1.91 10.05 -9.74
C GLU A 159 -1.25 10.71 -8.52
N ALA A 160 -0.12 10.16 -8.04
CA ALA A 160 0.64 10.77 -6.95
C ALA A 160 1.11 12.18 -7.32
N ALA A 161 1.55 12.39 -8.57
CA ALA A 161 1.94 13.72 -9.04
C ALA A 161 0.76 14.69 -9.09
N ASN A 162 -0.43 14.23 -9.51
CA ASN A 162 -1.64 15.04 -9.52
C ASN A 162 -2.09 15.41 -8.10
N ALA A 163 -2.07 14.45 -7.17
CA ALA A 163 -2.38 14.66 -5.76
C ALA A 163 -1.49 15.75 -5.13
N LEU A 164 -0.18 15.70 -5.38
CA LEU A 164 0.75 16.73 -4.89
C LEU A 164 0.49 18.11 -5.51
N LYS A 165 0.11 18.18 -6.79
CA LYS A 165 -0.30 19.45 -7.42
C LYS A 165 -1.57 20.00 -6.77
N ALA A 166 -2.55 19.16 -6.48
CA ALA A 166 -3.77 19.57 -5.77
C ALA A 166 -3.48 20.12 -4.37
N LEU A 167 -2.39 19.66 -3.73
CA LEU A 167 -1.88 20.18 -2.46
C LEU A 167 -1.01 21.44 -2.59
N GLY A 168 -0.88 22.02 -3.80
CA GLY A 168 -0.13 23.25 -4.04
C GLY A 168 1.39 23.07 -4.17
N VAL A 169 1.87 21.83 -4.29
CA VAL A 169 3.30 21.53 -4.48
C VAL A 169 3.66 21.62 -5.96
N GLN A 170 4.80 22.26 -6.29
CA GLN A 170 5.37 22.18 -7.63
C GLN A 170 6.00 20.79 -7.85
N VAL A 171 5.44 20.00 -8.76
CA VAL A 171 5.83 18.60 -8.96
C VAL A 171 6.69 18.41 -10.19
N HIS A 172 7.79 17.67 -10.03
CA HIS A 172 8.60 17.11 -11.09
C HIS A 172 8.41 15.59 -11.15
N THR A 173 8.19 15.04 -12.34
CA THR A 173 8.12 13.59 -12.54
C THR A 173 9.43 13.08 -13.14
N GLY A 174 9.98 12.02 -12.54
CA GLY A 174 11.18 11.34 -13.04
C GLY A 174 10.87 9.89 -13.38
N LYS A 175 11.35 9.43 -14.54
CA LYS A 175 11.37 8.00 -14.87
C LYS A 175 12.77 7.47 -14.54
N ALA A 176 12.88 6.53 -13.61
CA ALA A 176 14.11 5.75 -13.48
C ALA A 176 14.23 4.87 -14.75
N THR A 177 15.13 5.21 -15.65
CA THR A 177 15.53 4.32 -16.75
C THR A 177 16.59 3.35 -16.22
N GLN A 178 16.20 2.41 -15.36
CA GLN A 178 16.85 1.11 -15.39
C GLN A 178 16.11 0.31 -16.45
N GLN A 179 16.81 -0.13 -17.49
CA GLN A 179 16.28 -1.16 -18.37
C GLN A 179 16.04 -2.40 -17.50
N VAL A 180 14.79 -2.61 -17.11
CA VAL A 180 14.33 -3.92 -16.70
C VAL A 180 14.08 -4.67 -18.00
N GLU A 181 14.89 -5.69 -18.27
CA GLU A 181 14.67 -6.63 -19.37
C GLU A 181 13.19 -7.04 -19.42
N PRO A 182 12.58 -7.17 -20.61
CA PRO A 182 11.15 -7.40 -20.71
C PRO A 182 10.80 -8.80 -20.18
N VAL A 183 10.40 -8.87 -18.91
CA VAL A 183 9.59 -9.99 -18.43
C VAL A 183 8.22 -9.82 -19.08
N GLY A 184 7.72 -10.88 -19.71
CA GLY A 184 6.58 -10.88 -20.64
C GLY A 184 5.38 -10.04 -20.21
N HIS A 185 4.60 -9.62 -21.22
CA HIS A 185 3.53 -8.61 -21.19
C HIS A 185 2.56 -8.63 -19.98
N ASP A 186 2.39 -9.76 -19.29
CA ASP A 186 1.50 -9.88 -18.12
C ASP A 186 2.14 -9.49 -16.78
N ALA A 187 3.47 -9.50 -16.64
CA ALA A 187 4.16 -9.15 -15.39
C ALA A 187 4.45 -7.64 -15.27
N ALA A 188 4.44 -6.92 -16.38
CA ALA A 188 4.83 -5.52 -16.44
C ALA A 188 3.76 -4.53 -15.95
N GLN A 189 2.51 -4.96 -15.73
CA GLN A 189 1.48 -4.08 -15.15
C GLN A 189 1.57 -3.97 -13.61
N ASN A 190 2.21 -4.93 -12.94
CA ASN A 190 2.23 -5.04 -11.48
C ASN A 190 3.48 -4.43 -10.79
N GLN A 191 4.35 -3.71 -11.51
CA GLN A 191 5.63 -3.23 -10.96
C GLN A 191 5.84 -1.71 -10.93
N TRP A 192 4.82 -0.90 -11.24
CA TRP A 192 4.99 0.55 -11.25
C TRP A 192 4.55 1.19 -9.93
N HIS A 193 5.45 1.20 -8.96
CA HIS A 193 5.30 1.92 -7.70
C HIS A 193 5.82 3.35 -7.82
N SER A 194 5.22 4.25 -7.06
CA SER A 194 5.59 5.67 -7.01
C SER A 194 6.21 5.97 -5.66
N THR A 195 7.48 6.37 -5.67
CA THR A 195 8.11 6.98 -4.51
C THR A 195 7.94 8.49 -4.64
N VAL A 196 7.46 9.14 -3.58
CA VAL A 196 7.24 10.59 -3.50
C VAL A 196 8.30 11.19 -2.59
N GLN A 197 9.02 12.21 -3.05
CA GLN A 197 9.93 12.98 -2.20
C GLN A 197 9.52 14.46 -2.17
N LEU A 198 9.51 15.07 -0.99
CA LEU A 198 9.03 16.45 -0.75
C LEU A 198 10.06 17.31 -0.02
N TRP A 199 10.25 18.57 -0.46
CA TRP A 199 11.20 19.53 0.13
C TRP A 199 10.61 20.93 0.44
N PRO A 200 11.05 21.57 1.56
CA PRO A 200 10.54 22.87 2.02
C PRO A 200 11.01 24.12 1.25
N ASP A 201 12.27 24.21 0.80
CA ASP A 201 12.75 25.34 -0.03
C ASP A 201 13.97 24.97 -0.90
N ARG A 202 14.14 25.70 -2.01
CA ARG A 202 15.10 25.47 -3.10
C ARG A 202 16.50 26.06 -2.83
N SER A 203 16.91 26.25 -1.58
CA SER A 203 18.23 26.84 -1.25
C SER A 203 19.43 25.90 -1.50
N ALA A 204 19.19 24.68 -2.01
CA ALA A 204 20.21 23.90 -2.68
C ALA A 204 19.82 23.72 -4.16
N GLY A 205 20.08 24.75 -4.95
CA GLY A 205 20.04 24.68 -6.41
C GLY A 205 21.00 23.58 -6.89
N GLY A 206 20.46 22.41 -7.14
CA GLY A 206 21.11 21.35 -7.89
C GLY A 206 20.06 20.67 -8.73
N ALA A 207 20.19 20.75 -10.06
CA ALA A 207 19.48 19.84 -10.93
C ALA A 207 19.96 18.41 -10.59
N LEU A 208 19.03 17.48 -10.36
CA LEU A 208 19.36 16.07 -10.44
C LEU A 208 19.54 15.75 -11.92
N SER A 209 20.75 15.96 -12.43
CA SER A 209 21.17 15.48 -13.74
C SER A 209 21.64 14.03 -13.60
N TYR A 210 20.94 13.11 -14.26
CA TYR A 210 21.46 11.77 -14.49
C TYR A 210 22.47 11.84 -15.65
N ASN A 211 23.75 12.00 -15.32
CA ASN A 211 24.84 11.81 -16.28
C ASN A 211 25.45 10.42 -16.03
N GLY A 212 24.89 9.40 -16.67
CA GLY A 212 25.39 8.03 -16.55
C GLY A 212 25.32 7.31 -17.88
N GLY A 213 26.46 7.26 -18.59
CA GLY A 213 26.71 6.23 -19.59
C GLY A 213 26.68 4.83 -18.95
N PRO A 214 26.65 3.76 -19.76
CA PRO A 214 26.39 2.41 -19.28
C PRO A 214 27.49 1.95 -18.32
N GLY A 215 27.17 1.85 -17.02
CA GLY A 215 28.00 1.11 -16.06
C GLY A 215 28.18 1.75 -14.67
N CYS A 216 27.97 3.06 -14.48
CA CYS A 216 28.10 3.64 -13.14
C CYS A 216 27.42 5.02 -13.04
N GLY A 217 26.12 5.05 -12.70
CA GLY A 217 25.41 6.30 -12.43
C GLY A 217 25.52 6.69 -10.97
N HIS A 218 26.32 7.71 -10.65
CA HIS A 218 26.27 8.38 -9.35
C HIS A 218 25.31 9.57 -9.44
N LEU A 219 24.39 9.69 -8.49
CA LEU A 219 23.63 10.93 -8.29
C LEU A 219 24.57 11.95 -7.65
N GLN A 220 25.11 12.86 -8.45
CA GLN A 220 25.85 14.01 -7.93
C GLN A 220 24.93 15.22 -7.83
N LYS A 221 24.94 15.83 -6.65
CA LYS A 221 24.41 17.17 -6.43
C LYS A 221 25.34 18.13 -7.14
N THR A 222 24.99 18.56 -8.35
CA THR A 222 25.79 19.56 -9.07
C THR A 222 25.46 20.92 -8.47
N VAL A 223 26.42 21.51 -7.75
CA VAL A 223 26.36 22.89 -7.29
C VAL A 223 26.78 23.77 -8.47
N ALA A 224 25.92 24.69 -8.88
CA ALA A 224 26.31 25.80 -9.75
C ALA A 224 26.83 26.96 -8.89
#